data_AF-A0A1V6SJR0-F1
#
_entry.id   AF-A0A1V6SJR0-F1
#
_cell.length_a   1.000
_cell.length_b   1.000
_cell.length_c   1.000
_cell.angle_alpha   90.00
_cell.angle_beta   90.00
_cell.angle_gamma   90.00
#
_symmetry.space_group_name_H-M   'P 1'
#
loop_
_entity.id
_entity.type
_entity.pdbx_description
1 polymer ?
#
loop_
_entity_poly.entity_id
_entity_poly.type
_entity_poly.pdbx_seq_one_letter_code
_entity_poly.pdbx_strand_id
1 'polypeptide(L)'
;MQPQNLTRVVWATGSIATDPITFCSSIFRDQINYNLVRRDPKRRGQWIPCSYGSYCQFGVVNSSVSEISVAQNEYFVCLHPGEVWERSFILDDEVWEFPDHVETGDTFRFSFKGATIDWWNWGTKDGAHAKTLVTVGEDGTNRISDNGDRPLIFVSSSNEIELYLTD
;
A
#
# COMPACT_ATOMS: atom_id res chain seq x y z
N MET A 1 -15.73 15.99 8.40
CA MET A 1 -15.98 15.42 7.07
C MET A 1 -15.26 14.08 7.01
N GLN A 2 -15.94 12.95 6.80
CA GLN A 2 -15.26 11.66 6.58
C GLN A 2 -14.67 11.66 5.18
N PRO A 3 -13.34 11.50 4.99
CA PRO A 3 -12.78 11.28 3.68
C PRO A 3 -13.05 9.82 3.29
N GLN A 4 -14.03 9.63 2.39
CA GLN A 4 -14.17 8.36 1.67
C GLN A 4 -13.17 8.37 0.52
N ASN A 5 -11.99 7.80 0.74
CA ASN A 5 -11.02 7.59 -0.34
C ASN A 5 -11.18 6.17 -0.90
N LEU A 6 -11.65 6.12 -2.14
CA LEU A 6 -11.77 4.94 -2.98
C LEU A 6 -10.58 4.92 -3.94
N THR A 7 -9.57 4.10 -3.64
CA THR A 7 -8.56 3.76 -4.64
C THR A 7 -9.14 2.66 -5.52
N ARG A 8 -9.69 3.03 -6.68
CA ARG A 8 -10.26 2.10 -7.64
C ARG A 8 -9.15 1.58 -8.56
N VAL A 9 -8.71 0.34 -8.34
CA VAL A 9 -7.82 -0.36 -9.28
C VAL A 9 -8.68 -1.10 -10.29
N VAL A 10 -8.78 -0.59 -11.53
CA VAL A 10 -9.51 -1.25 -12.62
C VAL A 10 -8.53 -2.06 -13.46
N TRP A 11 -8.66 -3.38 -13.44
CA TRP A 11 -7.98 -4.28 -14.37
C TRP A 11 -8.86 -4.46 -15.61
N ALA A 12 -8.36 -4.08 -16.79
CA ALA A 12 -8.98 -4.41 -18.06
C ALA A 12 -8.00 -5.22 -18.89
N THR A 13 -8.12 -6.55 -18.87
CA THR A 13 -7.46 -7.41 -19.84
C THR A 13 -8.37 -7.58 -21.05
N GLY A 14 -7.83 -7.37 -22.25
CA GLY A 14 -8.51 -7.59 -23.53
C GLY A 14 -8.86 -9.06 -23.84
N SER A 15 -8.74 -9.95 -22.85
CA SER A 15 -9.29 -11.28 -22.83
C SER A 15 -9.99 -11.46 -21.49
N ILE A 16 -11.20 -12.03 -21.51
CA ILE A 16 -11.94 -12.42 -20.31
C ILE A 16 -11.11 -13.54 -19.67
N ALA A 17 -10.23 -13.19 -18.74
CA ALA A 17 -9.62 -14.18 -17.87
C ALA A 17 -10.77 -14.84 -17.10
N THR A 18 -10.96 -16.14 -17.29
CA THR A 18 -12.04 -16.91 -16.63
C THR A 18 -11.63 -17.38 -15.25
N ASP A 19 -10.34 -17.31 -14.93
CA ASP A 19 -9.79 -17.79 -13.67
C ASP A 19 -9.60 -16.63 -12.69
N PRO A 20 -9.89 -16.84 -11.40
CA PRO A 20 -9.64 -15.85 -10.36
C PRO A 20 -8.14 -15.56 -10.24
N ILE A 21 -7.79 -14.39 -9.75
CA ILE A 21 -6.42 -13.98 -9.46
C ILE A 21 -6.26 -13.75 -7.96
N THR A 22 -5.18 -14.28 -7.38
CA THR A 22 -4.78 -13.95 -6.01
C THR A 22 -3.51 -13.10 -6.05
N PHE A 23 -3.48 -12.00 -5.30
CA PHE A 23 -2.32 -11.10 -5.23
C PHE A 23 -2.09 -10.55 -3.82
N CYS A 24 -0.84 -10.13 -3.55
CA CYS A 24 -0.48 -9.49 -2.30
C CYS A 24 -0.78 -7.98 -2.34
N SER A 25 -1.68 -7.50 -1.49
CA SER A 25 -2.12 -6.10 -1.41
C SER A 25 -1.30 -5.26 -0.42
N SER A 26 -0.17 -5.77 0.05
CA SER A 26 0.65 -5.14 1.10
C SER A 26 1.17 -3.76 0.73
N ILE A 27 1.41 -3.52 -0.57
CA ILE A 27 1.88 -2.23 -1.09
C ILE A 27 0.96 -1.05 -0.73
N PHE A 28 -0.32 -1.31 -0.47
CA PHE A 28 -1.31 -0.30 -0.11
C PHE A 28 -1.39 -0.04 1.40
N ARG A 29 -0.53 -0.68 2.20
CA ARG A 29 -0.41 -0.44 3.65
C ARG A 29 0.91 0.22 4.03
N ASP A 30 1.92 0.10 3.17
CA ASP A 30 3.26 0.57 3.49
C ASP A 30 3.39 2.08 3.31
N GLN A 31 3.82 2.74 4.39
CA GLN A 31 4.06 4.17 4.43
C GLN A 31 4.97 4.67 3.32
N ILE A 32 5.94 3.82 2.98
CA ILE A 32 6.95 4.12 1.98
C ILE A 32 6.37 4.28 0.59
N ASN A 33 5.14 3.82 0.32
CA ASN A 33 4.52 3.93 -1.00
C ASN A 33 3.65 5.18 -1.15
N TYR A 34 3.59 6.05 -0.13
CA TYR A 34 2.85 7.29 -0.23
C TYR A 34 3.74 8.50 0.08
N ASN A 35 3.19 9.66 -0.23
CA ASN A 35 3.78 10.96 0.00
C ASN A 35 2.81 11.80 0.81
N LEU A 36 3.28 12.36 1.92
CA LEU A 36 2.58 13.39 2.68
C LEU A 36 3.51 14.60 2.77
N VAL A 37 3.07 15.74 2.24
CA VAL A 37 3.82 16.99 2.29
C VAL A 37 2.96 18.10 2.88
N ARG A 38 3.57 18.97 3.69
CA ARG A 38 2.93 20.17 4.24
C ARG A 38 3.41 21.41 3.50
N ARG A 39 2.52 22.38 3.30
CA ARG A 39 2.88 23.70 2.80
C ARG A 39 3.47 24.54 3.93
N ASP A 40 4.73 24.94 3.82
CA ASP A 40 5.39 25.77 4.83
C ASP A 40 5.27 27.27 4.48
N PRO A 41 4.46 28.06 5.24
CA PRO A 41 4.33 29.49 4.99
C PRO A 41 5.63 30.26 5.23
N LYS A 42 6.49 29.80 6.15
CA LYS A 42 7.77 30.43 6.48
C LYS A 42 8.79 30.25 5.36
N ARG A 43 8.63 29.20 4.53
CA ARG A 43 9.46 28.94 3.34
C ARG A 43 8.78 29.35 2.04
N ARG A 44 8.10 30.50 2.04
CA ARG A 44 7.41 31.06 0.86
C ARG A 44 6.37 30.10 0.24
N GLY A 45 5.75 29.24 1.06
CA GLY A 45 4.74 28.30 0.61
C GLY A 45 5.29 27.07 -0.13
N GLN A 46 6.56 26.71 0.08
CA GLN A 46 7.14 25.45 -0.42
C GLN A 46 6.48 24.24 0.24
N TRP A 47 6.39 23.14 -0.50
CA TRP A 47 5.96 21.85 0.01
C TRP A 47 7.15 21.13 0.64
N ILE A 48 7.03 20.78 1.92
CA ILE A 48 8.04 20.04 2.68
C ILE A 48 7.50 18.66 3.04
N PRO A 49 8.27 17.57 2.89
CA PRO A 49 7.88 16.25 3.37
C PRO A 49 7.53 16.30 4.86
N CYS A 50 6.39 15.73 5.21
CA CYS A 50 6.13 15.37 6.59
C CYS A 50 7.08 14.22 6.93
N SER A 51 7.95 14.43 7.91
CA SER A 51 8.79 13.34 8.41
C SER A 51 7.88 12.33 9.10
N TYR A 52 7.78 11.13 8.55
CA TYR A 52 7.29 9.97 9.29
C TYR A 52 8.15 9.87 10.55
N GLY A 53 7.52 9.86 11.73
CA GLY A 53 8.23 9.61 12.98
C GLY A 53 9.19 8.45 12.78
N SER A 54 10.44 8.65 13.17
CA SER A 54 11.57 7.75 12.90
C SER A 54 11.25 6.29 13.20
N TYR A 55 10.73 5.55 12.23
CA TYR A 55 10.89 4.11 12.19
C TYR A 55 12.38 3.87 11.95
N CYS A 56 13.02 3.27 12.94
CA CYS A 56 14.46 3.02 12.99
C CYS A 56 14.97 2.53 11.62
N GLN A 57 15.70 3.39 10.91
CA GLN A 57 16.38 3.04 9.66
C GLN A 57 17.56 2.06 9.89
N PHE A 58 17.84 1.67 11.14
CA PHE A 58 18.99 0.85 11.56
C PHE A 58 18.70 -0.07 12.75
N GLY A 59 17.54 -0.72 12.79
CA GLY A 59 17.35 -1.87 13.68
C GLY A 59 17.80 -3.14 12.97
N VAL A 60 19.01 -3.64 13.24
CA VAL A 60 19.33 -5.04 12.94
C VAL A 60 18.45 -5.91 13.85
N VAL A 61 17.24 -6.21 13.39
CA VAL A 61 16.37 -7.19 14.01
C VAL A 61 16.96 -8.55 13.62
N ASN A 62 17.19 -9.42 14.61
CA ASN A 62 17.65 -10.79 14.36
C ASN A 62 16.82 -11.43 13.24
N SER A 63 17.53 -11.78 12.16
CA SER A 63 16.99 -12.24 10.90
C SER A 63 16.23 -13.54 11.07
N SER A 64 14.90 -13.46 11.02
CA SER A 64 14.05 -14.63 10.89
C SER A 64 13.19 -14.47 9.65
N VAL A 65 13.68 -15.07 8.57
CA VAL A 65 12.90 -15.35 7.37
C VAL A 65 11.61 -16.03 7.82
N SER A 66 10.49 -15.33 7.65
CA SER A 66 9.19 -15.81 8.10
C SER A 66 8.38 -16.26 6.90
N GLU A 67 7.86 -17.48 6.96
CA GLU A 67 6.91 -18.02 5.98
C GLU A 67 5.50 -17.62 6.38
N ILE A 68 4.75 -17.03 5.45
CA ILE A 68 3.34 -16.72 5.63
C ILE A 68 2.49 -17.56 4.68
N SER A 69 1.35 -18.04 5.17
CA SER A 69 0.38 -18.76 4.35
C SER A 69 -0.43 -17.77 3.52
N VAL A 70 -0.44 -17.98 2.20
CA VAL A 70 -1.29 -17.20 1.27
C VAL A 70 -2.75 -17.32 1.67
N ALA A 71 -3.20 -18.53 2.04
CA ALA A 71 -4.57 -18.86 2.43
C ALA A 71 -5.04 -18.20 3.72
N GLN A 72 -4.14 -17.94 4.66
CA GLN A 72 -4.52 -17.46 6.00
C GLN A 72 -4.18 -15.98 6.23
N ASN A 73 -3.28 -15.40 5.43
CA ASN A 73 -2.80 -14.05 5.65
C ASN A 73 -3.68 -13.00 4.93
N GLU A 74 -4.12 -11.99 5.67
CA GLU A 74 -5.02 -10.92 5.18
C GLU A 74 -4.44 -10.00 4.09
N TYR A 75 -3.13 -10.07 3.84
CA TYR A 75 -2.49 -9.33 2.74
C TYR A 75 -2.77 -9.97 1.38
N PHE A 76 -3.21 -11.23 1.32
CA PHE A 76 -3.60 -11.86 0.06
C PHE A 76 -5.07 -11.71 -0.20
N VAL A 77 -5.35 -11.12 -1.36
CA VAL A 77 -6.69 -10.85 -1.89
C VAL A 77 -6.93 -11.74 -3.09
N CYS A 78 -8.10 -12.38 -3.15
CA CYS A 78 -8.57 -13.12 -4.31
C CYS A 78 -9.66 -12.32 -5.02
N LEU A 79 -9.53 -12.15 -6.33
CA LEU A 79 -10.50 -11.50 -7.20
C LEU A 79 -11.00 -12.47 -8.25
N HIS A 80 -12.31 -12.67 -8.32
CA HIS A 80 -12.95 -13.39 -9.42
C HIS A 80 -13.15 -12.50 -10.65
N PRO A 81 -13.32 -13.08 -11.84
CA PRO A 81 -13.61 -12.32 -13.04
C PRO A 81 -14.84 -11.41 -12.87
N GLY A 82 -14.67 -10.13 -13.16
CA GLY A 82 -15.72 -9.11 -13.01
C GLY A 82 -15.84 -8.49 -11.63
N GLU A 83 -15.09 -8.98 -10.63
CA GLU A 83 -15.01 -8.34 -9.32
C GLU A 83 -14.08 -7.13 -9.32
N VAL A 84 -14.31 -6.24 -8.36
CA VAL A 84 -13.47 -5.08 -8.08
C VAL A 84 -13.04 -5.16 -6.63
N TRP A 85 -11.76 -4.89 -6.37
CA TRP A 85 -11.23 -4.78 -5.01
C TRP A 85 -10.96 -3.33 -4.68
N GLU A 86 -11.41 -2.90 -3.51
CA GLU A 86 -11.24 -1.56 -3.00
C GLU A 86 -10.79 -1.63 -1.53
N ARG A 87 -9.95 -0.68 -1.13
CA ARG A 87 -9.50 -0.51 0.25
C ARG A 87 -9.52 0.98 0.60
N SER A 88 -9.97 1.27 1.80
CA SER A 88 -9.91 2.59 2.42
C SER A 88 -9.15 2.49 3.74
N PHE A 89 -8.42 3.54 4.08
CA PHE A 89 -7.70 3.68 5.35
C PHE A 89 -7.83 5.12 5.82
N ILE A 90 -7.55 5.35 7.10
CA ILE A 90 -7.63 6.66 7.73
C ILE A 90 -6.20 7.22 7.76
N LEU A 91 -6.05 8.47 7.32
CA LEU A 91 -4.75 9.15 7.23
C LEU A 91 -4.18 9.62 8.57
N ASP A 92 -4.80 9.23 9.68
CA ASP A 92 -4.48 9.61 11.06
C ASP A 92 -4.58 8.36 11.96
N ASP A 93 -4.15 7.21 11.43
CA ASP A 93 -3.99 5.98 12.21
C ASP A 93 -2.51 5.75 12.56
N GLU A 94 -2.18 4.70 13.32
CA GLU A 94 -0.80 4.39 13.75
C GLU A 94 0.22 4.29 12.59
N VAL A 95 -0.24 4.23 11.34
CA VAL A 95 0.58 4.13 10.14
C VAL A 95 0.70 5.49 9.44
N TRP A 96 -0.12 6.49 9.74
CA TRP A 96 -0.09 7.76 9.04
C TRP A 96 -0.23 8.89 10.05
N GLU A 97 0.86 9.29 10.68
CA GLU A 97 0.81 10.41 11.62
C GLU A 97 1.03 11.73 10.88
N PHE A 98 0.02 12.60 10.94
CA PHE A 98 0.26 14.01 10.70
C PHE A 98 1.29 14.52 11.73
N PRO A 99 2.13 15.51 11.38
CA PRO A 99 3.08 16.06 12.33
C PRO A 99 2.37 16.55 13.61
N ASP A 100 2.94 16.31 14.80
CA ASP A 100 2.38 16.70 16.13
C ASP A 100 1.95 18.17 16.29
N HIS A 101 2.35 19.03 15.36
CA HIS A 101 2.12 20.48 15.39
C HIS A 101 1.34 20.93 14.14
N VAL A 102 0.18 20.32 13.89
CA VAL A 102 -0.77 20.81 12.89
C VAL A 102 -1.55 22.00 13.47
N GLU A 103 -1.58 23.10 12.74
CA GLU A 103 -2.32 24.32 13.11
C GLU A 103 -3.45 24.58 12.09
N THR A 104 -4.55 25.20 12.53
CA THR A 104 -5.61 25.67 11.60
C THR A 104 -4.97 26.49 10.48
N GLY A 105 -5.35 26.19 9.23
CA GLY A 105 -4.80 26.83 8.04
C GLY A 105 -3.62 26.07 7.42
N ASP A 106 -3.10 25.02 8.08
CA ASP A 106 -2.17 24.10 7.45
C ASP A 106 -2.80 23.45 6.21
N THR A 107 -2.01 23.37 5.15
CA THR A 107 -2.38 22.69 3.91
C THR A 107 -1.42 21.52 3.68
N PHE A 108 -1.97 20.36 3.36
CA PHE A 108 -1.23 19.16 3.04
C PHE A 108 -1.54 18.68 1.63
N ARG A 109 -0.60 17.95 1.03
CA ARG A 109 -0.85 17.09 -0.12
C ARG A 109 -0.54 15.65 0.22
N PHE A 110 -1.43 14.76 -0.21
CA PHE A 110 -1.28 13.33 -0.06
C PHE A 110 -1.39 12.63 -1.42
N SER A 111 -0.55 11.64 -1.66
CA SER A 111 -0.62 10.82 -2.88
C SER A 111 0.02 9.44 -2.69
N PHE A 112 -0.48 8.46 -3.43
CA PHE A 112 0.20 7.20 -3.64
C PHE A 112 1.28 7.38 -4.71
N LYS A 113 2.53 7.03 -4.39
CA LYS A 113 3.68 7.20 -5.29
C LYS A 113 3.73 6.18 -6.42
N GLY A 114 2.86 5.17 -6.38
CA GLY A 114 3.00 3.98 -7.21
C GLY A 114 3.86 2.94 -6.50
N ALA A 115 3.59 1.68 -6.78
CA ALA A 115 4.33 0.56 -6.21
C ALA A 115 4.20 -0.68 -7.10
N THR A 116 4.94 -1.72 -6.73
CA THR A 116 4.98 -2.96 -7.47
C THR A 116 4.42 -4.10 -6.63
N ILE A 117 3.42 -4.80 -7.14
CA ILE A 117 2.93 -6.04 -6.54
C ILE A 117 3.91 -7.15 -6.92
N ASP A 118 4.67 -7.58 -5.93
CA ASP A 118 5.74 -8.56 -6.10
C ASP A 118 5.24 -10.01 -6.14
N TRP A 119 4.03 -10.28 -5.63
CA TRP A 119 3.43 -11.61 -5.68
C TRP A 119 1.99 -11.59 -6.16
N TRP A 120 1.73 -12.39 -7.18
CA TRP A 120 0.40 -12.71 -7.68
C TRP A 120 0.42 -14.06 -8.40
N ASN A 121 -0.72 -14.74 -8.47
CA ASN A 121 -0.88 -15.95 -9.28
C ASN A 121 -2.36 -16.20 -9.62
N TRP A 122 -2.61 -16.98 -10.66
CA TRP A 122 -3.95 -17.44 -11.01
C TRP A 122 -4.41 -18.55 -10.06
N GLY A 123 -5.69 -18.49 -9.69
CA GLY A 123 -6.35 -19.39 -8.77
C GLY A 123 -6.82 -18.69 -7.50
N THR A 124 -7.71 -19.36 -6.78
CA THR A 124 -8.23 -18.84 -5.51
C THR A 124 -7.28 -19.10 -4.36
N LYS A 125 -7.29 -18.17 -3.41
CA LYS A 125 -6.58 -18.27 -2.14
C LYS A 125 -6.93 -19.54 -1.35
N ASP A 126 -8.22 -19.91 -1.28
CA ASP A 126 -8.70 -21.08 -0.53
C ASP A 126 -8.66 -22.40 -1.33
N GLY A 127 -8.34 -22.34 -2.63
CA GLY A 127 -8.26 -23.49 -3.51
C GLY A 127 -6.83 -23.73 -3.97
N ALA A 128 -6.48 -23.15 -5.12
CA ALA A 128 -5.17 -23.33 -5.75
C ALA A 128 -3.99 -22.95 -4.84
N HIS A 129 -4.20 -21.96 -3.96
CA HIS A 129 -3.15 -21.46 -3.06
C HIS A 129 -3.35 -21.83 -1.58
N ALA A 130 -4.24 -22.80 -1.29
CA ALA A 130 -4.56 -23.22 0.08
C ALA A 130 -3.33 -23.68 0.89
N LYS A 131 -2.31 -24.21 0.19
CA LYS A 131 -1.06 -24.73 0.77
C LYS A 131 0.16 -23.91 0.36
N THR A 132 -0.03 -22.78 -0.32
CA THR A 132 1.08 -21.93 -0.75
C THR A 132 1.62 -21.15 0.44
N LEU A 133 2.92 -21.32 0.69
CA LEU A 133 3.69 -20.53 1.64
C LEU A 133 4.57 -19.58 0.85
N VAL A 134 4.73 -18.37 1.36
CA VAL A 134 5.57 -17.35 0.75
C VAL A 134 6.45 -16.72 1.80
N THR A 135 7.67 -16.41 1.40
CA THR A 135 8.70 -15.88 2.28
C THR A 135 8.65 -14.35 2.30
N VAL A 136 8.62 -13.74 3.48
CA VAL A 136 8.71 -12.28 3.66
C VAL A 136 10.15 -11.90 4.05
N GLY A 137 10.72 -10.91 3.35
CA GLY A 137 12.06 -10.39 3.58
C GLY A 137 12.23 -9.58 4.88
N GLU A 138 13.50 -9.35 5.26
CA GLU A 138 13.97 -8.79 6.53
C GLU A 138 13.62 -7.33 6.82
N ASP A 139 13.24 -6.53 5.82
CA ASP A 139 13.08 -5.07 5.97
C ASP A 139 11.66 -4.64 6.35
N GLY A 140 10.78 -5.59 6.70
CA GLY A 140 9.37 -5.30 6.95
C GLY A 140 8.62 -4.83 5.71
N THR A 141 9.32 -4.66 4.58
CA THR A 141 8.68 -4.50 3.28
C THR A 141 8.25 -5.90 2.88
N ASN A 142 6.98 -6.02 2.52
CA ASN A 142 6.35 -7.28 2.16
C ASN A 142 6.82 -7.80 0.79
N ARG A 143 8.14 -7.73 0.52
CA ARG A 143 8.80 -8.29 -0.64
C ARG A 143 8.79 -9.79 -0.51
N ILE A 144 7.81 -10.38 -1.16
CA ILE A 144 7.66 -11.81 -1.26
C ILE A 144 8.70 -12.30 -2.27
N SER A 145 9.69 -13.06 -1.80
CA SER A 145 10.82 -13.47 -2.63
C SER A 145 10.51 -14.59 -3.63
N ASP A 146 9.34 -15.22 -3.55
CA ASP A 146 8.95 -16.36 -4.38
C ASP A 146 7.76 -16.05 -5.29
N ASN A 147 8.01 -15.32 -6.38
CA ASN A 147 7.01 -15.09 -7.42
C ASN A 147 7.16 -16.03 -8.63
N GLY A 148 7.98 -17.08 -8.53
CA GLY A 148 8.17 -18.07 -9.61
C GLY A 148 8.40 -17.46 -10.99
N ASP A 149 9.29 -16.46 -11.07
CA ASP A 149 9.65 -15.71 -12.30
C ASP A 149 8.50 -14.99 -13.02
N ARG A 150 7.33 -14.87 -12.39
CA ARG A 150 6.20 -14.12 -12.96
C ARG A 150 6.55 -12.63 -13.05
N PRO A 151 6.06 -11.93 -14.09
CA PRO A 151 6.32 -10.51 -14.24
C PRO A 151 5.70 -9.74 -13.08
N LEU A 152 6.38 -8.68 -12.70
CA LEU A 152 5.89 -7.79 -11.66
C LEU A 152 4.67 -7.00 -12.15
N ILE A 153 3.71 -6.78 -11.26
CA ILE A 153 2.56 -5.92 -11.54
C ILE A 153 2.89 -4.50 -11.07
N PHE A 154 2.87 -3.53 -11.99
CA PHE A 154 3.06 -2.12 -11.66
C PHE A 154 1.71 -1.43 -11.39
N VAL A 155 1.61 -0.78 -10.24
CA VAL A 155 0.50 0.11 -9.89
C VAL A 155 1.00 1.55 -10.00
N SER A 156 0.37 2.32 -10.88
CA SER A 156 0.74 3.72 -11.12
C SER A 156 0.51 4.60 -9.90
N SER A 157 1.20 5.73 -9.86
CA SER A 157 0.93 6.78 -8.88
C SER A 157 -0.51 7.28 -8.99
N SER A 158 -1.07 7.71 -7.86
CA SER A 158 -2.37 8.38 -7.84
C SER A 158 -2.22 9.88 -8.17
N ASN A 159 -3.36 10.53 -8.40
CA ASN A 159 -3.43 11.98 -8.31
C ASN A 159 -3.13 12.43 -6.88
N GLU A 160 -2.68 13.68 -6.74
CA GLU A 160 -2.54 14.34 -5.43
C GLU A 160 -3.89 14.84 -4.94
N ILE A 161 -4.16 14.63 -3.66
CA ILE A 161 -5.27 15.26 -2.95
C ILE A 161 -4.73 16.37 -2.06
N GLU A 162 -5.42 17.51 -2.01
CA GLU A 162 -5.10 18.61 -1.08
C GLU A 162 -6.04 18.55 0.12
N LEU A 163 -5.45 18.62 1.31
CA LEU A 163 -6.16 18.61 2.59
C LEU A 163 -5.92 19.96 3.26
N TYR A 164 -6.98 20.53 3.80
CA TYR A 164 -6.96 21.82 4.49
C TYR A 164 -7.45 21.61 5.92
N LEU A 165 -6.65 21.94 6.92
CA LEU A 165 -7.12 21.90 8.29
C LEU A 165 -7.96 23.15 8.58
N THR A 166 -9.22 22.92 8.94
CA THR A 166 -10.18 23.95 9.36
C THR A 166 -10.49 23.81 10.84
N ASP A 167 -11.01 24.88 11.45
CA ASP A 167 -11.56 24.87 12.81
C ASP A 167 -12.74 23.89 12.98
#